data_AF-A0A9Q4KUP2-F1
#
_entry.id   AF-A0A9Q4KUP2-F1
#
_cell.length_a   1.000
_cell.length_b   1.000
_cell.length_c   1.000
_cell.angle_alpha   90.00
_cell.angle_beta   90.00
_cell.angle_gamma   90.00
#
_symmetry.space_group_name_H-M   'P 1'
#
loop_
_entity.id
_entity.type
_entity.pdbx_description
1 polymer ?
#
loop_
_entity_poly.entity_id
_entity_poly.type
_entity_poly.pdbx_seq_one_letter_code
_entity_poly.pdbx_strand_id
1 'polypeptide(L)'
;MKNVLIDQNCKWLVNEGAKKHLENYHKIFVVGVDLKQRDYDETLATFCKENDCELLTADNRAYIHFFSEKKIKNVQLSEFIYEDKADRPIYLVKIVD
;
A
#
# COMPACT_ATOMS: atom_id res chain seq x y z
N MET A 1 13.57 8.51 3.19
CA MET A 1 12.09 8.55 3.30
C MET A 1 11.54 7.59 2.27
N LYS A 2 10.57 6.75 2.64
CA LYS A 2 9.93 5.81 1.71
C LYS A 2 8.83 6.51 0.92
N ASN A 3 8.46 5.93 -0.21
CA ASN A 3 7.22 6.28 -0.90
C ASN A 3 6.06 5.42 -0.36
N VAL A 4 4.82 5.76 -0.70
CA VAL A 4 3.65 4.93 -0.36
C VAL A 4 2.75 4.75 -1.58
N LEU A 5 2.26 3.54 -1.79
CA LEU A 5 1.17 3.22 -2.70
C LEU A 5 -0.10 2.98 -1.89
N ILE A 6 -1.17 3.71 -2.23
CA ILE A 6 -2.47 3.59 -1.60
C ILE A 6 -3.36 2.76 -2.52
N ASP A 7 -3.82 1.64 -1.98
CA ASP A 7 -4.80 0.78 -2.63
C ASP A 7 -6.12 1.53 -2.88
N GLN A 8 -6.87 1.12 -3.89
CA GLN A 8 -8.13 1.72 -4.27
C GLN A 8 -9.14 1.73 -3.12
N ASN A 9 -9.15 0.68 -2.30
CA ASN A 9 -10.02 0.59 -1.12
C ASN A 9 -9.65 1.58 -0.01
N CYS A 10 -8.50 2.24 -0.10
CA CYS A 10 -7.96 3.22 0.87
C CYS A 10 -7.80 4.63 0.29
N LYS A 11 -8.36 4.92 -0.90
CA LYS A 11 -8.22 6.24 -1.57
C LYS A 11 -8.57 7.44 -0.70
N TRP A 12 -9.45 7.29 0.28
CA TRP A 12 -9.82 8.35 1.20
C TRP A 12 -8.64 8.90 2.03
N LEU A 13 -7.55 8.14 2.14
CA LEU A 13 -6.33 8.56 2.84
C LEU A 13 -5.66 9.81 2.23
N VAL A 14 -5.89 10.09 0.95
CA VAL A 14 -5.34 11.30 0.31
C VAL A 14 -6.15 12.56 0.61
N ASN A 15 -7.30 12.45 1.27
CA ASN A 15 -8.13 13.59 1.65
C ASN A 15 -7.48 14.38 2.79
N GLU A 16 -7.74 15.69 2.87
CA GLU A 16 -7.07 16.62 3.82
C GLU A 16 -7.10 16.13 5.28
N GLY A 17 -8.20 15.54 5.74
CA GLY A 17 -8.32 15.06 7.13
C GLY A 17 -7.46 13.83 7.48
N ALA A 18 -7.10 13.01 6.48
CA ALA A 18 -6.30 11.80 6.65
C ALA A 18 -4.84 11.98 6.22
N LYS A 19 -4.55 13.04 5.45
CA LYS A 19 -3.23 13.31 4.88
C LYS A 19 -2.12 13.46 5.94
N LYS A 20 -2.45 13.86 7.16
CA LYS A 20 -1.52 13.91 8.31
C LYS A 20 -0.81 12.58 8.56
N HIS A 21 -1.49 11.45 8.29
CA HIS A 21 -0.91 10.12 8.45
C HIS A 21 0.16 9.81 7.40
N LEU A 22 0.21 10.59 6.31
CA LEU A 22 1.10 10.37 5.17
C LEU A 22 2.29 11.34 5.13
N GLU A 23 2.43 12.24 6.11
CA GLU A 23 3.45 13.31 6.11
C GLU A 23 4.90 12.81 6.06
N ASN A 24 5.15 11.58 6.53
CA ASN A 24 6.48 10.97 6.55
C ASN A 24 6.88 10.30 5.23
N TYR A 25 5.98 10.23 4.25
CA TYR A 25 6.27 9.67 2.93
C TYR A 25 6.73 10.74 1.95
N HIS A 26 7.67 10.38 1.08
CA HIS A 26 8.22 11.31 0.10
C HIS A 26 7.28 11.50 -1.09
N LYS A 27 6.81 10.40 -1.69
CA LYS A 27 5.78 10.39 -2.74
C LYS A 27 4.62 9.51 -2.32
N ILE A 28 3.43 9.94 -2.74
CA ILE A 28 2.18 9.22 -2.54
C ILE A 28 1.67 8.83 -3.93
N PHE A 29 1.49 7.53 -4.15
CA PHE A 29 0.89 6.95 -5.34
C PHE A 29 -0.48 6.37 -5.00
N VAL A 30 -1.38 6.33 -5.97
CA VAL A 30 -2.75 5.83 -5.78
C VAL A 30 -3.12 4.85 -6.89
N VAL A 31 -3.60 3.67 -6.52
CA VAL A 31 -4.11 2.67 -7.47
C VAL A 31 -5.33 3.21 -8.21
N GLY A 32 -5.37 3.06 -9.52
CA GLY A 32 -6.35 3.64 -10.43
C GLY A 32 -6.05 5.10 -10.84
N VAL A 33 -4.99 5.72 -10.31
CA VAL A 33 -4.50 7.04 -10.74
C VAL A 33 -3.09 6.91 -11.30
N ASP A 34 -2.13 6.53 -10.45
CA ASP A 34 -0.71 6.40 -10.82
C ASP A 34 -0.36 5.02 -11.35
N LEU A 35 -1.12 4.01 -10.90
CA LEU A 35 -1.04 2.64 -11.38
C LEU A 35 -2.41 2.23 -11.92
N LYS A 36 -2.49 1.86 -13.21
CA LYS A 36 -3.75 1.34 -13.76
C LYS A 36 -4.17 0.09 -12.99
N GLN A 37 -5.42 0.04 -12.57
CA GLN A 37 -6.04 -1.18 -12.08
C GLN A 37 -6.03 -2.19 -13.25
N ARG A 38 -5.18 -3.21 -13.16
CA ARG A 38 -5.20 -4.38 -14.04
C ARG A 38 -5.46 -5.60 -13.17
N ASP A 39 -6.11 -6.61 -13.73
CA ASP A 39 -6.58 -7.84 -13.05
C ASP A 39 -5.49 -8.73 -12.43
N TYR A 40 -4.23 -8.28 -12.37
CA TYR A 40 -3.11 -9.04 -11.85
C TYR A 40 -2.47 -8.31 -10.67
N ASP A 41 -2.77 -8.78 -9.46
CA ASP A 41 -2.24 -8.27 -8.18
C ASP A 41 -0.70 -8.29 -8.12
N GLU A 42 -0.04 -9.11 -8.95
CA GLU A 42 1.42 -9.14 -9.14
C GLU A 42 1.99 -7.75 -9.52
N THR A 43 1.18 -6.91 -10.17
CA THR A 43 1.57 -5.56 -10.58
C THR A 43 1.85 -4.64 -9.39
N LEU A 44 1.17 -4.84 -8.25
CA LEU A 44 1.36 -4.03 -7.04
C LEU A 44 2.72 -4.29 -6.42
N ALA A 45 3.12 -5.55 -6.33
CA ALA A 45 4.40 -5.97 -5.77
C ALA A 45 5.58 -5.43 -6.58
N THR A 46 5.54 -5.60 -7.91
CA THR A 46 6.56 -5.07 -8.82
C THR A 46 6.64 -3.55 -8.72
N PHE A 47 5.49 -2.86 -8.75
CA PHE A 47 5.46 -1.40 -8.62
C PHE A 47 6.08 -0.93 -7.31
N CYS A 48 5.76 -1.61 -6.20
CA CYS A 48 6.31 -1.28 -4.88
C CYS A 48 7.81 -1.47 -4.80
N LYS A 49 8.34 -2.55 -5.40
CA LYS A 49 9.79 -2.79 -5.45
C LYS A 49 10.51 -1.76 -6.33
N GLU A 50 9.96 -1.42 -7.50
CA GLU A 50 10.57 -0.47 -8.44
C GLU A 50 10.55 0.98 -7.94
N ASN A 51 9.50 1.36 -7.21
CA ASN A 51 9.31 2.73 -6.72
C ASN A 51 9.70 2.93 -5.25
N ASP A 52 10.30 1.93 -4.62
CA ASP A 52 10.68 1.94 -3.20
C ASP A 52 9.53 2.41 -2.28
N CYS A 53 8.35 1.81 -2.48
CA CYS A 53 7.15 2.18 -1.72
C CYS A 53 6.61 1.07 -0.82
N GLU A 54 5.94 1.51 0.25
CA GLU A 54 5.13 0.67 1.12
C GLU A 54 3.68 0.68 0.62
N LEU A 55 2.91 -0.39 0.85
CA LEU A 55 1.51 -0.46 0.43
C LEU A 55 0.57 -0.25 1.62
N LEU A 56 -0.40 0.65 1.46
CA LEU A 56 -1.53 0.83 2.36
C LEU A 56 -2.79 0.21 1.75
N THR A 57 -3.42 -0.72 2.47
CA THR A 57 -4.58 -1.48 2.00
C THR A 57 -5.49 -1.91 3.14
N ALA A 58 -6.79 -2.08 2.87
CA ALA A 58 -7.72 -2.69 3.82
C ALA A 58 -7.74 -4.23 3.73
N ASP A 59 -7.00 -4.83 2.80
CA ASP A 59 -6.91 -6.28 2.63
C ASP A 59 -5.71 -6.86 3.40
N ASN A 60 -6.00 -7.65 4.44
CA ASN A 60 -4.97 -8.29 5.25
C ASN A 60 -4.22 -9.41 4.52
N ARG A 61 -4.63 -9.80 3.31
CA ARG A 61 -3.98 -10.82 2.47
C ARG A 61 -3.23 -10.23 1.29
N ALA A 62 -3.26 -8.92 1.06
CA ALA A 62 -2.58 -8.28 -0.07
C ALA A 62 -1.07 -8.60 -0.12
N TYR A 63 -0.44 -8.84 1.03
CA TYR A 63 0.97 -9.22 1.12
C TYR A 63 1.30 -10.54 0.41
N ILE A 64 0.34 -11.44 0.20
CA ILE A 64 0.56 -12.72 -0.49
C ILE A 64 1.06 -12.48 -1.91
N HIS A 65 0.53 -11.46 -2.58
CA HIS A 65 0.93 -11.09 -3.94
C HIS A 65 2.34 -10.53 -4.01
N PHE A 66 2.93 -10.13 -2.88
CA PHE A 66 4.32 -9.69 -2.86
C PHE A 66 5.29 -10.86 -3.01
N PHE A 67 4.87 -12.08 -2.65
CA PHE A 67 5.69 -13.28 -2.81
C PHE A 67 5.64 -13.90 -4.21
N SER A 68 4.77 -13.43 -5.11
CA SER A 68 4.83 -13.85 -6.52
C SER A 68 6.03 -13.22 -7.25
N GLU A 69 6.51 -12.07 -6.78
CA GLU A 69 7.75 -11.47 -7.25
C GLU A 69 8.96 -12.21 -6.66
N LYS A 70 9.72 -12.90 -7.52
CA LYS A 70 10.87 -13.75 -7.13
C LYS A 70 11.94 -13.01 -6.34
N LYS A 71 12.02 -11.68 -6.45
CA LYS A 71 12.99 -10.85 -5.76
C LYS A 71 12.57 -10.42 -4.35
N ILE A 72 11.32 -10.66 -3.95
CA ILE A 72 10.82 -10.32 -2.61
C ILE A 72 10.79 -11.58 -1.76
N LYS A 73 11.55 -11.58 -0.66
CA LYS A 73 11.68 -12.74 0.24
C LYS A 73 10.98 -12.56 1.56
N ASN A 74 11.02 -11.34 2.12
CA ASN A 74 10.34 -11.04 3.37
C ASN A 74 9.47 -9.79 3.19
N VAL A 75 8.30 -9.87 3.80
CA VAL A 75 7.33 -8.79 3.84
C VAL A 75 6.85 -8.67 5.28
N GLN A 76 6.77 -7.44 5.78
CA GLN A 76 6.19 -7.14 7.06
C GLN A 76 4.77 -6.60 6.84
N LEU A 77 3.81 -7.19 7.56
CA LEU A 77 2.44 -6.68 7.67
C LEU A 77 2.27 -6.07 9.06
N SER A 78 1.69 -4.88 9.12
CA SER A 78 1.37 -4.20 10.39
C SER A 78 0.06 -3.43 10.25
N GLU A 79 -0.65 -3.21 11.34
CA GLU A 79 -1.76 -2.25 11.35
C GLU A 79 -1.21 -0.83 11.24
N PHE A 80 -1.84 -0.02 10.41
CA PHE A 80 -1.49 1.38 10.19
C PHE A 80 -2.40 2.31 10.97
N ILE A 81 -3.70 2.26 10.68
CA ILE A 81 -4.76 3.03 11.35
C ILE A 81 -6.07 2.23 11.28
N TYR A 82 -7.07 2.65 12.04
CA TYR A 82 -8.43 2.13 11.95
C TYR A 82 -9.34 3.10 11.18
N GLU A 83 -10.15 2.60 10.24
CA GLU A 83 -11.14 3.39 9.51
C GLU A 83 -12.51 3.28 10.19
N ASP A 84 -12.83 4.21 11.09
CA ASP A 84 -14.08 4.17 11.89
C ASP A 84 -15.35 4.09 11.02
N LYS A 85 -15.38 4.74 9.86
CA LYS A 85 -16.56 4.77 8.98
C LYS A 85 -16.86 3.42 8.33
N ALA A 86 -15.82 2.62 8.09
CA ALA A 86 -15.92 1.33 7.43
C ALA A 86 -15.71 0.15 8.40
N ASP A 87 -15.50 0.44 9.70
CA ASP A 87 -15.31 -0.53 10.78
C ASP A 87 -14.22 -1.58 10.45
N ARG A 88 -13.08 -1.09 9.97
CA ARG A 88 -11.99 -1.97 9.50
C ARG A 88 -10.60 -1.37 9.73
N PRO A 89 -9.59 -2.21 9.99
CA PRO A 89 -8.20 -1.77 10.00
C PRO A 89 -7.69 -1.49 8.58
N ILE A 90 -6.78 -0.53 8.48
CA ILE A 90 -5.91 -0.32 7.33
C ILE A 90 -4.54 -0.88 7.68
N TYR A 91 -4.00 -1.69 6.78
CA TYR A 91 -2.72 -2.36 6.94
C TYR A 91 -1.63 -1.66 6.14
N LEU A 92 -0.41 -1.75 6.67
CA LEU A 92 0.83 -1.35 6.04
C LEU A 92 1.65 -2.59 5.72
N VAL A 93 1.92 -2.77 4.43
CA VAL A 93 2.74 -3.85 3.86
C VAL A 93 4.09 -3.27 3.45
N LYS A 94 5.19 -3.83 3.98
CA LYS A 94 6.57 -3.38 3.72
C LYS A 94 7.42 -4.51 3.21
N ILE A 95 8.20 -4.26 2.15
CA ILE A 95 9.27 -5.18 1.73
C ILE A 95 10.44 -4.98 2.70
N VAL A 96 10.88 -6.06 3.34
CA VAL A 96 12.05 -6.09 4.24
C VAL A 96 13.08 -7.04 3.62
N ASP A 97 14.19 -6.48 3.15
CA ASP A 97 15.31 -7.26 2.60
C ASP A 97 16.22 -7.79 3.73
#